data_AF-A0A924FTL5-F1
#
_entry.id   AF-A0A924FTL5-F1
#
_cell.length_a   1.000
_cell.length_b   1.000
_cell.length_c   1.000
_cell.angle_alpha   90.00
_cell.angle_beta   90.00
_cell.angle_gamma   90.00
#
_symmetry.space_group_name_H-M   'P 1'
#
loop_
_entity.id
_entity.type
_entity.pdbx_description
1 polymer ?
#
loop_
_entity_poly.entity_id
_entity_poly.type
_entity_poly.pdbx_seq_one_letter_code
_entity_poly.pdbx_strand_id
1 'polypeptide(L)'
;GKAIMRMLLDGELDAVLGEKSDDARLRRLFPDVAAEEQAWFVRHGVVPVNHVTVVSKDLSDNHPDIVREVHRMLHESRAAAVGQSPSFTDDELTRSLETIIKYSAQQCLIPRVYTVDELYDDVTLALR
;
A
#
# COMPACT_ATOMS: atom_id res chain seq x y z
N GLY A 1 -13.44 0.01 23.39
CA GLY A 1 -13.16 -1.37 22.92
C GLY A 1 -11.93 -1.90 23.63
N LYS A 2 -11.74 -3.23 23.63
CA LYS A 2 -10.49 -3.84 24.12
C LYS A 2 -9.37 -3.64 23.08
N ALA A 3 -8.12 -3.63 23.53
CA ALA A 3 -6.97 -3.65 22.61
C ALA A 3 -6.87 -5.01 21.92
N ILE A 4 -6.63 -5.04 20.60
CA ILE A 4 -6.66 -6.27 19.79
C ILE A 4 -5.66 -7.34 20.28
N MET A 5 -4.47 -6.90 20.70
CA MET A 5 -3.44 -7.80 21.26
C MET A 5 -3.86 -8.40 22.60
N ARG A 6 -4.65 -7.67 23.40
CA ARG A 6 -5.19 -8.21 24.65
C ARG A 6 -6.21 -9.32 24.38
N MET A 7 -7.06 -9.14 23.37
CA MET A 7 -8.03 -10.15 22.95
C MET A 7 -7.34 -11.43 22.46
N LEU A 8 -6.25 -11.32 21.70
CA LEU A 8 -5.44 -12.47 21.29
C LEU A 8 -4.85 -13.22 22.50
N LEU A 9 -4.28 -12.48 23.47
CA LEU A 9 -3.68 -13.07 24.67
C LEU A 9 -4.69 -13.72 25.60
N ASP A 10 -5.91 -13.19 25.66
CA ASP A 10 -7.01 -13.74 26.45
C ASP A 10 -7.70 -14.92 25.74
N GLY A 11 -7.27 -15.28 24.52
CA GLY A 11 -7.86 -16.37 23.73
C GLY A 11 -9.22 -16.02 23.12
N GLU A 12 -9.57 -14.73 23.06
CA GLU A 12 -10.80 -14.25 22.39
C GLU A 12 -10.64 -14.19 20.85
N LEU A 13 -9.40 -14.14 20.36
CA LEU A 13 -9.04 -14.21 18.95
C LEU A 13 -8.00 -15.31 18.74
N ASP A 14 -8.10 -16.03 17.63
CA ASP A 14 -7.12 -17.08 17.27
C ASP A 14 -5.85 -16.50 16.62
N ALA A 15 -5.97 -15.37 15.92
CA ALA A 15 -4.88 -14.72 15.20
C ALA A 15 -5.13 -13.22 14.99
N VAL A 16 -4.04 -12.47 14.80
CA VAL A 16 -4.06 -11.04 14.44
C VAL A 16 -3.07 -10.81 13.30
N LEU A 17 -3.48 -10.01 12.31
CA LEU A 17 -2.65 -9.56 11.20
C LEU A 17 -2.41 -8.05 11.32
N GLY A 18 -1.19 -7.59 11.06
CA GLY A 18 -0.83 -6.16 11.05
C GLY A 18 -0.16 -5.65 12.33
N GLU A 19 -0.15 -6.44 13.40
CA GLU A 19 0.50 -6.09 14.67
C GLU A 19 1.88 -6.77 14.81
N LYS A 20 2.80 -6.08 15.49
CA LYS A 20 4.09 -6.64 15.93
C LYS A 20 4.08 -6.74 17.44
N SER A 21 4.58 -7.85 17.97
CA SER A 21 4.70 -8.05 19.41
C SER A 21 5.90 -8.95 19.71
N ASP A 22 6.63 -8.60 20.76
CA ASP A 22 7.73 -9.38 21.32
C ASP A 22 7.29 -10.20 22.54
N ASP A 23 5.97 -10.30 22.80
CA ASP A 23 5.43 -11.11 23.89
C ASP A 23 5.71 -12.59 23.63
N ALA A 24 6.47 -13.24 24.52
CA ALA A 24 6.92 -14.62 24.36
C ALA A 24 5.79 -15.65 24.33
N ARG A 25 4.56 -15.27 24.72
CA ARG A 25 3.37 -16.15 24.62
C ARG A 25 2.84 -16.23 23.18
N LEU A 26 3.22 -15.28 22.33
CA LEU A 26 2.80 -15.21 20.95
C LEU A 26 3.83 -15.87 20.03
N ARG A 27 3.34 -16.38 18.91
CA ARG A 27 4.18 -16.93 17.84
C ARG A 27 3.68 -16.45 16.50
N ARG A 28 4.57 -16.44 15.50
CA ARG A 28 4.17 -16.21 14.11
C ARG A 28 3.27 -17.37 13.64
N LEU A 29 2.30 -17.04 12.80
CA LEU A 29 1.42 -18.05 12.19
C LEU A 29 2.20 -18.97 11.25
N PHE A 30 3.10 -18.39 10.46
CA PHE A 30 4.00 -19.11 9.57
C PHE A 30 5.37 -19.29 10.23
N PRO A 31 5.93 -20.52 10.26
CA PRO A 31 7.27 -20.77 10.80
C PRO A 31 8.38 -20.08 10.00
N ASP A 32 8.25 -20.04 8.68
CA ASP A 32 9.17 -19.37 7.76
C ASP A 32 8.43 -18.28 6.97
N VAL A 33 8.40 -17.08 7.56
CA VAL A 33 7.71 -15.92 6.95
C VAL A 33 8.34 -15.53 5.61
N ALA A 34 9.67 -15.64 5.48
CA ALA A 34 10.38 -15.25 4.27
C ALA A 34 10.07 -16.19 3.10
N ALA A 35 10.01 -17.50 3.34
CA ALA A 35 9.59 -18.46 2.33
C ALA A 35 8.14 -18.25 1.87
N GLU A 36 7.23 -17.93 2.80
CA GLU A 36 5.83 -17.64 2.47
C GLU A 36 5.67 -16.34 1.68
N GLU A 37 6.39 -15.27 2.06
CA GLU A 37 6.44 -14.02 1.32
C GLU A 37 6.96 -14.23 -0.11
N GLN A 38 8.05 -14.99 -0.26
CA GLN A 38 8.61 -15.31 -1.58
C GLN A 38 7.65 -16.16 -2.41
N ALA A 39 7.01 -17.17 -1.83
CA ALA A 39 6.02 -18.00 -2.51
C ALA A 39 4.77 -17.20 -2.91
N TRP A 40 4.37 -16.23 -2.10
CA TRP A 40 3.30 -15.30 -2.45
C TRP A 40 3.71 -14.39 -3.60
N PHE A 41 4.92 -13.82 -3.57
CA PHE A 41 5.45 -12.98 -4.65
C PHE A 41 5.57 -13.75 -5.97
N VAL A 42 6.10 -14.98 -5.96
CA VAL A 42 6.20 -15.82 -7.17
C VAL A 42 4.82 -16.10 -7.78
N ARG A 43 3.79 -16.29 -6.95
CA ARG A 43 2.43 -16.58 -7.41
C ARG A 43 1.70 -15.36 -7.99
N HIS A 44 1.92 -14.18 -7.42
CA HIS A 44 1.11 -12.99 -7.74
C HIS A 44 1.89 -11.91 -8.49
N GLY A 45 3.22 -11.87 -8.36
CA GLY A 45 4.08 -10.84 -8.94
C GLY A 45 3.79 -9.44 -8.40
N VAL A 46 3.22 -9.32 -7.20
CA VAL A 46 2.81 -8.04 -6.62
C VAL A 46 3.79 -7.67 -5.51
N VAL A 47 4.21 -6.40 -5.46
CA VAL A 47 4.84 -5.82 -4.27
C VAL A 47 3.78 -4.94 -3.59
N PRO A 48 3.31 -5.28 -2.37
CA PRO A 48 2.24 -4.53 -1.73
C PRO A 48 2.64 -3.08 -1.43
N VAL A 49 1.85 -2.12 -1.91
CA VAL A 49 2.01 -0.71 -1.59
C VAL A 49 1.20 -0.40 -0.33
N ASN A 50 1.84 0.20 0.68
CA ASN A 50 1.18 0.59 1.92
C ASN A 50 0.68 2.05 1.90
N HIS A 51 1.43 2.95 1.24
CA HIS A 51 1.10 4.37 1.19
C HIS A 51 1.30 4.92 -0.22
N VAL A 52 0.35 5.77 -0.63
CA VAL A 52 0.42 6.59 -1.84
C VAL A 52 0.10 8.04 -1.47
N THR A 53 0.70 8.99 -2.18
CA THR A 53 0.35 10.41 -2.05
C THR A 53 -0.67 10.76 -3.11
N VAL A 54 -1.74 11.45 -2.73
CA VAL A 54 -2.79 11.91 -3.63
C VAL A 54 -3.01 13.40 -3.46
N VAL A 55 -3.49 14.05 -4.51
CA VAL A 55 -3.92 15.46 -4.48
C VAL A 55 -5.41 15.53 -4.74
N SER A 56 -6.07 16.55 -4.20
CA SER A 56 -7.47 16.80 -4.53
C SER A 56 -7.61 17.20 -6.00
N LYS A 57 -8.70 16.78 -6.65
CA LYS A 57 -9.02 17.18 -8.02
C LYS A 57 -9.02 18.70 -8.21
N ASP A 58 -9.63 19.45 -7.29
CA ASP A 58 -9.68 20.92 -7.35
C ASP A 58 -8.27 21.56 -7.40
N LEU A 59 -7.30 21.01 -6.66
CA LEU A 59 -5.92 21.50 -6.69
C LEU A 59 -5.26 21.21 -8.03
N SER A 60 -5.48 20.02 -8.59
CA SER A 60 -4.93 19.64 -9.89
C SER A 60 -5.53 20.45 -11.04
N ASP A 61 -6.85 20.67 -11.01
CA ASP A 61 -7.58 21.42 -12.02
C ASP A 61 -7.22 22.93 -12.00
N ASN A 62 -7.03 23.53 -10.81
CA ASN A 62 -6.82 24.98 -10.67
C ASN A 62 -5.35 25.40 -10.47
N HIS A 63 -4.49 24.51 -9.97
CA HIS A 63 -3.09 24.79 -9.64
C HIS A 63 -2.15 23.63 -10.05
N PRO A 64 -2.14 23.23 -11.33
CA PRO A 64 -1.33 22.10 -11.81
C PRO A 64 0.18 22.32 -11.62
N ASP A 65 0.65 23.57 -11.62
CA ASP A 65 2.03 23.93 -11.33
C ASP A 65 2.43 23.58 -9.89
N ILE A 66 1.54 23.81 -8.92
CA ILE A 66 1.76 23.42 -7.52
C ILE A 66 1.85 21.89 -7.40
N VAL A 67 0.97 21.15 -8.09
CA VAL A 67 1.02 19.67 -8.09
C VAL A 67 2.36 19.16 -8.62
N ARG A 68 2.83 19.70 -9.75
CA ARG A 68 4.14 19.33 -10.33
C ARG A 68 5.29 19.66 -9.38
N GLU A 69 5.23 20.81 -8.73
CA GLU A 69 6.27 21.25 -7.80
C GLU A 69 6.32 20.39 -6.53
N VAL A 70 5.17 20.03 -5.95
CA VAL A 70 5.09 19.10 -4.83
C VAL A 70 5.64 17.73 -5.23
N HIS A 71 5.28 17.22 -6.40
CA HIS A 71 5.82 15.96 -6.92
C HIS A 71 7.34 15.99 -7.05
N ARG A 72 7.90 17.06 -7.65
CA ARG A 72 9.34 17.27 -7.78
C ARG A 72 10.03 17.27 -6.41
N MET A 73 9.50 18.03 -5.44
CA MET A 73 10.05 18.11 -4.09
C MET A 73 10.02 16.77 -3.35
N LEU A 74 8.94 15.98 -3.50
CA LEU A 74 8.84 14.64 -2.91
C LEU A 74 9.86 13.68 -3.54
N HIS A 75 10.06 13.75 -4.86
CA HIS A 75 11.06 12.95 -5.56
C HIS A 75 12.48 13.30 -5.11
N GLU A 76 12.79 14.59 -4.96
CA GLU A 76 14.08 15.07 -4.42
C GLU A 76 14.29 14.65 -2.97
N SER A 77 13.27 14.81 -2.12
CA SER A 77 13.32 14.37 -0.73
C SER A 77 13.59 12.87 -0.62
N ARG A 78 12.98 12.07 -1.50
CA ARG A 78 13.23 10.62 -1.57
C ARG A 78 14.65 10.31 -2.01
N ALA A 79 15.16 11.00 -3.04
CA ALA A 79 16.52 10.82 -3.52
C ALA A 79 17.58 11.20 -2.48
N ALA A 80 17.28 12.18 -1.62
CA ALA A 80 18.14 12.61 -0.52
C ALA A 80 18.07 11.71 0.73
N ALA A 81 17.04 10.86 0.85
CA ALA A 81 16.85 9.99 2.00
C ALA A 81 17.90 8.87 2.03
N VAL A 82 18.66 8.79 3.12
CA VAL A 82 19.69 7.74 3.31
C VAL A 82 19.02 6.48 3.87
N GLY A 83 18.97 5.41 3.07
CA GLY A 83 18.41 4.12 3.46
C GLY A 83 17.61 3.44 2.34
N GLN A 84 17.11 2.23 2.58
CA GLN A 84 16.25 1.53 1.63
C GLN A 84 14.83 2.11 1.70
N SER A 85 14.58 3.21 0.98
CA SER A 85 13.21 3.59 0.65
C SER A 85 12.75 2.70 -0.50
N PRO A 86 11.73 1.83 -0.33
CA PRO A 86 11.20 1.04 -1.42
C PRO A 86 10.91 1.96 -2.62
N SER A 87 11.43 1.59 -3.79
CA SER A 87 11.02 2.17 -5.06
C SER A 87 10.04 1.22 -5.68
N PHE A 88 8.98 1.75 -6.25
CA PHE A 88 8.13 1.00 -7.17
C PHE A 88 8.41 1.53 -8.56
N THR A 89 8.57 0.64 -9.54
CA THR A 89 8.38 1.02 -10.94
C THR A 89 6.90 1.25 -11.21
N ASP A 90 6.56 1.91 -12.31
CA ASP A 90 5.17 2.09 -12.70
C ASP A 90 4.43 0.77 -12.88
N ASP A 91 5.10 -0.25 -13.42
CA ASP A 91 4.53 -1.59 -13.61
C ASP A 91 4.29 -2.30 -12.27
N GLU A 92 5.17 -2.10 -11.28
CA GLU A 92 4.98 -2.65 -9.92
C GLU A 92 3.82 -1.96 -9.20
N LEU A 93 3.75 -0.62 -9.29
CA LEU A 93 2.65 0.16 -8.72
C LEU A 93 1.32 -0.20 -9.38
N THR A 94 1.29 -0.33 -10.72
CA THR A 94 0.10 -0.72 -11.49
C THR A 94 -0.44 -2.06 -11.01
N ARG A 95 0.40 -3.11 -10.98
CA ARG A 95 0.00 -4.45 -10.51
C ARG A 95 -0.51 -4.45 -9.08
N SER A 96 0.11 -3.64 -8.22
CA SER A 96 -0.31 -3.47 -6.83
C SER A 96 -1.71 -2.85 -6.75
N LEU A 97 -1.94 -1.76 -7.49
CA LEU A 97 -3.23 -1.07 -7.55
C LEU A 97 -4.32 -1.95 -8.16
N GLU A 98 -4.05 -2.68 -9.25
CA GLU A 98 -4.99 -3.64 -9.84
C GLU A 98 -5.44 -4.68 -8.81
N THR A 99 -4.50 -5.21 -8.02
CA THR A 99 -4.79 -6.20 -6.97
C THR A 99 -5.63 -5.58 -5.84
N ILE A 100 -5.29 -4.36 -5.40
CA ILE A 100 -6.04 -3.63 -4.37
C ILE A 100 -7.47 -3.34 -4.86
N ILE A 101 -7.64 -2.83 -6.09
CA ILE A 101 -8.96 -2.55 -6.67
C ILE A 101 -9.79 -3.82 -6.74
N LYS A 102 -9.22 -4.91 -7.27
CA LYS A 102 -9.89 -6.20 -7.37
C LYS A 102 -10.41 -6.67 -6.01
N TYR A 103 -9.56 -6.72 -4.99
CA TYR A 103 -9.96 -7.19 -3.67
C TYR A 103 -10.88 -6.21 -2.93
N SER A 104 -10.75 -4.91 -3.16
CA SER A 104 -11.65 -3.91 -2.59
C SER A 104 -13.06 -4.04 -3.17
N ALA A 105 -13.18 -4.24 -4.48
CA ALA A 105 -14.47 -4.46 -5.14
C ALA A 105 -15.11 -5.79 -4.71
N GLN A 106 -14.33 -6.88 -4.62
CA GLN A 106 -14.81 -8.18 -4.14
C GLN A 106 -15.37 -8.12 -2.70
N GLN A 107 -14.81 -7.25 -1.86
CA GLN A 107 -15.26 -7.02 -0.49
C GLN A 107 -16.32 -5.91 -0.37
N CYS A 108 -16.80 -5.36 -1.49
CA CYS A 108 -17.77 -4.27 -1.54
C CYS A 108 -17.30 -2.99 -0.81
N LEU A 109 -15.99 -2.74 -0.71
CA LEU A 109 -15.42 -1.50 -0.15
C LEU A 109 -15.46 -0.33 -1.14
N ILE A 110 -15.55 -0.64 -2.43
CA ILE A 110 -15.72 0.31 -3.54
C ILE A 110 -16.88 -0.14 -4.42
N PRO A 111 -17.58 0.77 -5.11
CA PRO A 111 -18.84 0.44 -5.79
C PRO A 111 -18.65 -0.41 -7.06
N ARG A 112 -17.44 -0.42 -7.64
CA ARG A 112 -17.10 -1.18 -8.84
C ARG A 112 -15.59 -1.35 -8.96
N VAL A 113 -15.17 -2.19 -9.90
CA VAL A 113 -13.79 -2.25 -10.36
C VAL A 113 -13.49 -1.00 -11.21
N TYR A 114 -12.40 -0.30 -10.90
CA TYR A 114 -11.85 0.80 -11.68
C TYR A 114 -10.62 0.30 -12.43
N THR A 115 -10.27 0.91 -13.58
CA THR A 115 -8.93 0.74 -14.13
C THR A 115 -7.94 1.59 -13.32
N VAL A 116 -6.63 1.26 -13.39
CA VAL A 116 -5.62 2.07 -12.72
C VAL A 116 -5.59 3.49 -13.29
N ASP A 117 -5.76 3.65 -14.60
CA ASP A 117 -5.76 4.95 -15.28
C ASP A 117 -6.91 5.86 -14.82
N GLU A 118 -8.07 5.30 -14.42
CA GLU A 118 -9.17 6.08 -13.84
C GLU A 118 -8.80 6.76 -12.50
N LEU A 119 -7.71 6.35 -11.86
CA LEU A 119 -7.23 6.95 -10.61
C LEU A 119 -6.39 8.21 -10.83
N TYR A 120 -6.01 8.49 -12.09
CA TYR A 120 -5.17 9.61 -12.46
C TYR A 120 -5.96 10.60 -13.32
N ASP A 121 -5.59 11.88 -13.22
CA ASP A 121 -5.96 12.90 -14.18
C ASP A 121 -4.80 13.17 -15.15
N ASP A 122 -5.02 14.01 -16.17
CA ASP A 122 -4.00 14.32 -17.18
C ASP A 122 -2.72 14.92 -16.58
N VAL A 123 -2.83 15.66 -15.48
CA VAL A 123 -1.69 16.31 -14.82
C VAL A 123 -0.81 15.27 -14.13
N THR A 124 -1.42 14.39 -13.34
CA THR A 124 -0.77 13.36 -12.53
C THR A 124 -0.34 12.14 -13.34
N LEU A 125 -1.07 11.80 -14.41
CA LEU A 125 -0.67 10.75 -15.35
C LEU A 125 0.63 11.11 -16.07
N ALA A 126 0.84 12.40 -16.40
CA ALA A 126 2.08 12.89 -16.99
C ALA A 126 3.28 12.94 -16.03
N LEU A 127 3.09 12.58 -14.75
CA LEU A 127 4.12 12.55 -13.71
C LEU A 127 4.52 11.14 -13.31
N ARG A 128 3.86 10.11 -13.84
CA ARG A 128 4.33 8.73 -13.76
C ARG A 128 5.65 8.57 -14.51
#